data_AF-A0A2V6KZI9-F1
#
_entry.id   AF-A0A2V6KZI9-F1
#
_cell.length_a   1.000
_cell.length_b   1.000
_cell.length_c   1.000
_cell.angle_alpha   90.00
_cell.angle_beta   90.00
_cell.angle_gamma   90.00
#
_symmetry.space_group_name_H-M   'P 1'
#
loop_
_entity.id
_entity.type
_entity.pdbx_description
1 polymer ?
#
loop_
_entity_poly.entity_id
_entity_poly.type
_entity_poly.pdbx_seq_one_letter_code
_entity_poly.pdbx_strand_id
1 'polypeptide(L)'
;MQLLSAFSRPQTVPAVPVAAPKKTLWILNSWRDLILYVGTPLFLVPMFLLAQARWSAQDIYIFVAAFGAMGHHLPGMIRAYGDRALFRRFRWRFIFAPIFLLSSTTRRRAPSPR
;
A
#
# COMPACT_ATOMS: atom_id res chain seq x y z
N MET A 1 -7.40 -54.06 -0.57
CA MET A 1 -7.73 -52.82 -1.30
C MET A 1 -8.93 -52.17 -0.62
N GLN A 2 -8.71 -51.13 0.18
CA GLN A 2 -9.77 -50.28 0.76
C GLN A 2 -9.27 -48.84 0.70
N LEU A 3 -9.53 -48.18 -0.43
CA LEU A 3 -9.43 -46.73 -0.53
C LEU A 3 -10.72 -46.18 0.09
N LEU A 4 -10.62 -45.69 1.32
CA LEU A 4 -11.68 -44.95 1.99
C LEU A 4 -11.95 -43.68 1.19
N SER A 5 -13.02 -43.71 0.40
CA SER A 5 -13.62 -42.55 -0.24
C SER A 5 -14.27 -41.66 0.82
N ALA A 6 -13.44 -40.94 1.57
CA ALA A 6 -13.86 -39.86 2.46
C ALA A 6 -13.94 -38.53 1.69
N PHE A 7 -14.70 -38.51 0.60
CA PHE A 7 -15.15 -37.25 0.01
C PHE A 7 -16.42 -36.83 0.75
N SER A 8 -16.22 -36.01 1.78
CA SER A 8 -17.28 -35.30 2.48
C SER A 8 -18.06 -34.48 1.44
N ARG A 9 -19.35 -34.79 1.26
CA ARG A 9 -20.22 -34.04 0.36
C ARG A 9 -20.21 -32.57 0.80
N PRO A 10 -19.97 -31.59 -0.10
CA PRO A 10 -20.16 -30.20 0.25
C PRO A 10 -21.63 -29.99 0.62
N GLN A 11 -21.91 -29.83 1.92
CA GLN A 11 -23.20 -29.37 2.40
C GLN A 11 -23.38 -27.92 1.92
N THR A 12 -24.15 -27.74 0.85
CA THR A 12 -24.59 -26.42 0.42
C THR A 12 -25.61 -25.91 1.41
N VAL A 13 -25.15 -25.09 2.37
CA VAL A 13 -26.02 -24.27 3.21
C VAL A 13 -26.90 -23.41 2.29
N PRO A 14 -28.23 -23.36 2.47
CA PRO A 14 -29.09 -22.52 1.64
C PRO A 14 -28.61 -21.06 1.76
N ALA A 15 -28.34 -20.44 0.61
CA ALA A 15 -27.88 -19.06 0.56
C ALA A 15 -28.96 -18.15 1.13
N VAL A 16 -28.66 -17.48 2.25
CA VAL A 16 -29.48 -16.38 2.75
C VAL A 16 -29.49 -15.29 1.67
N PRO A 17 -30.67 -14.78 1.25
CA PRO A 17 -30.73 -13.68 0.29
C PRO A 17 -30.13 -12.44 0.93
N VAL A 18 -28.84 -12.19 0.67
CA VAL A 18 -28.21 -10.90 0.99
C VAL A 18 -28.68 -9.93 -0.07
N ALA A 19 -29.51 -8.96 0.31
CA ALA A 19 -29.92 -7.87 -0.56
C ALA A 19 -28.68 -7.27 -1.24
N ALA A 20 -28.70 -7.19 -2.57
CA ALA A 20 -27.57 -6.65 -3.33
C ALA A 20 -27.27 -5.23 -2.82
N PRO A 21 -26.01 -4.93 -2.41
CA PRO A 21 -25.68 -3.59 -1.94
C PRO A 21 -25.98 -2.60 -3.07
N LYS A 22 -26.69 -1.51 -2.74
CA LYS A 22 -26.92 -0.41 -3.68
C LYS A 22 -25.56 0.00 -4.24
N LYS A 23 -25.41 -0.08 -5.57
CA LYS A 23 -24.18 0.29 -6.28
C LYS A 23 -23.97 1.80 -6.18
N THR A 24 -23.50 2.30 -5.05
CA THR A 24 -22.98 3.66 -4.94
C THR A 24 -21.60 3.65 -5.56
N LEU A 25 -21.45 4.31 -6.72
CA LEU A 25 -20.17 4.52 -7.40
C LEU A 25 -19.19 5.42 -6.60
N TRP A 26 -19.67 5.98 -5.49
CA TRP A 26 -18.97 6.93 -4.64
C TRP A 26 -18.60 6.25 -3.32
N ILE A 27 -17.33 6.33 -2.93
CA ILE A 27 -16.75 5.60 -1.80
C ILE A 27 -17.08 6.30 -0.47
N LEU A 28 -17.06 7.63 -0.44
CA LEU A 28 -17.51 8.41 0.73
C LEU A 28 -18.85 9.10 0.46
N ASN A 29 -18.87 10.04 -0.48
CA ASN A 29 -20.06 10.71 -1.01
C ASN A 29 -19.68 11.51 -2.28
N SER A 30 -20.65 11.81 -3.15
CA SER A 30 -20.35 12.41 -4.46
C SER A 30 -19.60 13.73 -4.39
N TRP A 31 -19.86 14.56 -3.39
CA TRP A 31 -19.23 15.86 -3.24
C TRP A 31 -17.80 15.78 -2.70
N ARG A 32 -17.52 14.93 -1.71
CA ARG A 32 -16.15 14.76 -1.17
C ARG A 32 -15.27 14.05 -2.18
N ASP A 33 -15.81 13.04 -2.85
CA ASP A 33 -15.09 12.34 -3.91
C ASP A 33 -14.78 13.29 -5.08
N LEU A 34 -15.69 14.23 -5.43
CA LEU A 34 -15.42 15.27 -6.42
C LEU A 34 -14.31 16.24 -5.96
N ILE A 35 -14.36 16.70 -4.70
CA ILE A 35 -13.30 17.55 -4.13
C ILE A 35 -11.96 16.82 -4.13
N LEU A 36 -11.92 15.54 -3.78
CA LEU A 36 -10.68 14.76 -3.83
C LEU A 36 -10.21 14.56 -5.27
N TYR A 37 -11.12 14.31 -6.20
CA TYR A 37 -10.76 14.05 -7.60
C TYR A 37 -10.28 15.30 -8.34
N VAL A 38 -10.94 16.44 -8.13
CA VAL A 38 -10.63 17.72 -8.81
C VAL A 38 -9.66 18.57 -8.00
N GLY A 39 -9.81 18.60 -6.68
CA GLY A 39 -8.94 19.37 -5.79
C GLY A 39 -7.52 18.85 -5.76
N THR A 40 -7.30 17.53 -5.89
CA THR A 40 -5.95 16.96 -5.90
C THR A 40 -5.11 17.46 -7.09
N PRO A 41 -5.52 17.32 -8.37
CA PRO A 41 -4.75 17.87 -9.48
C PRO A 41 -4.65 19.40 -9.43
N LEU A 42 -5.73 20.09 -9.02
CA LEU A 42 -5.73 21.55 -8.89
C LEU A 42 -4.74 22.03 -7.83
N PHE A 43 -4.49 21.25 -6.78
CA PHE A 43 -3.50 21.52 -5.74
C PHE A 43 -2.08 21.09 -6.17
N LEU A 44 -1.95 19.96 -6.88
CA LEU A 44 -0.66 19.45 -7.32
C LEU A 44 0.02 20.38 -8.34
N VAL A 45 -0.74 20.97 -9.26
CA VAL A 45 -0.20 21.89 -10.28
C VAL A 45 0.55 23.09 -9.66
N PRO A 46 -0.05 23.92 -8.78
CA PRO A 46 0.67 25.04 -8.17
C PRO A 46 1.82 24.57 -7.28
N MET A 47 1.66 23.45 -6.57
CA MET A 47 2.74 22.89 -5.76
C MET A 47 3.94 22.49 -6.62
N PHE A 48 3.70 21.87 -7.78
CA PHE A 48 4.73 21.48 -8.73
C PHE A 48 5.42 22.70 -9.34
N LEU A 49 4.68 23.76 -9.69
CA LEU A 49 5.25 25.02 -10.17
C LEU A 49 6.15 25.67 -9.12
N LEU A 50 5.72 25.69 -7.85
CA LEU A 50 6.54 26.20 -6.74
C LEU A 50 7.80 25.35 -6.51
N ALA A 51 7.67 24.02 -6.63
CA ALA A 51 8.80 23.10 -6.52
C ALA A 51 9.85 23.35 -7.61
N GLN A 52 9.43 23.55 -8.87
CA GLN A 52 10.35 23.87 -9.97
C GLN A 52 11.09 25.21 -9.78
N ALA A 53 10.53 26.15 -9.01
CA ALA A 53 11.20 27.41 -8.70
C ALA A 53 12.35 27.26 -7.68
N ARG A 54 12.42 26.13 -6.95
CA ARG A 54 13.39 25.90 -5.86
C ARG A 54 14.28 24.67 -6.06
N TRP A 55 13.84 23.71 -6.87
CA TRP A 55 14.52 22.44 -7.09
C TRP A 55 14.69 22.14 -8.58
N SER A 56 15.72 21.34 -8.89
CA SER A 56 15.91 20.86 -10.25
C SER A 56 14.80 19.87 -10.65
N ALA A 57 14.52 19.77 -11.95
CA ALA A 57 13.56 18.79 -12.46
C ALA A 57 13.95 17.34 -12.10
N GLN A 58 15.26 17.06 -12.02
CA GLN A 58 15.77 15.76 -11.61
C GLN A 58 15.44 15.43 -10.15
N ASP A 59 15.61 16.40 -9.23
CA ASP A 59 15.29 16.19 -7.82
C ASP A 59 13.79 15.95 -7.61
N ILE A 60 12.96 16.70 -8.32
CA ILE A 60 11.51 16.53 -8.30
C ILE A 60 11.13 15.15 -8.85
N TYR A 61 11.75 14.73 -9.96
CA TYR A 61 11.52 13.41 -10.54
C TYR A 61 11.91 12.29 -9.58
N ILE A 62 13.09 12.38 -8.95
CA ILE A 62 13.54 11.39 -7.94
C ILE A 62 12.56 11.33 -6.78
N PHE A 63 12.08 12.48 -6.30
CA PHE A 63 11.11 12.55 -5.21
C PHE A 63 9.78 11.89 -5.61
N VAL A 64 9.22 12.25 -6.75
CA VAL A 64 7.95 11.68 -7.25
C VAL A 64 8.08 10.18 -7.50
N ALA A 65 9.20 9.74 -8.09
CA ALA A 65 9.48 8.32 -8.32
C ALA A 65 9.60 7.54 -7.01
N ALA A 66 10.33 8.07 -6.03
CA ALA A 66 10.48 7.45 -4.71
C ALA A 66 9.13 7.40 -3.96
N PHE A 67 8.37 8.49 -3.99
CA PHE A 67 7.03 8.54 -3.39
C PHE A 67 6.06 7.58 -4.10
N GLY A 68 6.09 7.52 -5.43
CA GLY A 68 5.27 6.59 -6.22
C GLY A 68 5.61 5.12 -5.94
N ALA A 69 6.90 4.79 -5.82
CA ALA A 69 7.35 3.46 -5.42
C ALA A 69 6.89 3.10 -4.00
N MET A 70 7.04 4.02 -3.05
CA MET A 70 6.49 3.84 -1.69
C MET A 70 4.98 3.63 -1.72
N GLY A 71 4.24 4.46 -2.47
CA GLY A 71 2.79 4.36 -2.62
C GLY A 71 2.32 3.03 -3.19
N HIS A 72 3.06 2.44 -4.14
CA HIS A 72 2.76 1.11 -4.69
C HIS A 72 2.98 -0.01 -3.68
N HIS A 73 3.97 0.11 -2.79
CA HIS A 73 4.26 -0.90 -1.77
C HIS A 73 3.48 -0.69 -0.47
N LEU A 74 2.93 0.51 -0.24
CA LEU A 74 2.22 0.88 0.97
C LEU A 74 1.02 -0.04 1.28
N PRO A 75 0.13 -0.40 0.32
CA PRO A 75 -0.97 -1.31 0.60
C PRO A 75 -0.50 -2.69 1.07
N GLY A 76 0.62 -3.16 0.51
CA GLY A 76 1.26 -4.41 0.92
C GLY A 76 1.78 -4.35 2.35
N MET A 77 2.40 -3.23 2.73
CA MET A 77 2.87 -3.00 4.10
C MET A 77 1.69 -2.90 5.08
N ILE A 78 0.66 -2.12 4.76
CA ILE A 78 -0.56 -2.01 5.58
C ILE A 78 -1.19 -3.39 5.81
N ARG A 79 -1.27 -4.22 4.77
CA ARG A 79 -1.77 -5.60 4.89
C ARG A 79 -0.85 -6.49 5.73
N ALA A 80 0.46 -6.40 5.53
CA ALA A 80 1.46 -7.20 6.24
C ALA A 80 1.46 -6.98 7.75
N TYR A 81 1.24 -5.73 8.20
CA TYR A 81 1.19 -5.38 9.62
C TYR A 81 -0.23 -5.35 10.19
N GLY A 82 -1.26 -5.17 9.35
CA GLY A 82 -2.67 -5.15 9.78
C GLY A 82 -3.28 -6.54 9.98
N ASP A 83 -2.90 -7.52 9.15
CA ASP A 83 -3.37 -8.91 9.31
C ASP A 83 -2.48 -9.69 10.28
N ARG A 84 -3.03 -9.97 11.48
CA ARG A 84 -2.35 -10.71 12.54
C ARG A 84 -1.93 -12.12 12.14
N ALA A 85 -2.69 -12.80 11.28
CA ALA A 85 -2.37 -14.16 10.84
C ALA A 85 -1.17 -14.16 9.88
N LEU A 86 -1.15 -13.23 8.93
CA LEU A 86 -0.06 -13.06 7.98
C LEU A 86 1.22 -12.59 8.69
N PHE A 87 1.10 -11.63 9.60
CA PHE A 87 2.22 -11.16 10.40
C PHE A 87 2.82 -12.29 11.23
N ARG A 88 2.00 -13.08 11.94
CA ARG A 88 2.49 -14.19 12.76
C ARG A 88 3.24 -15.26 11.94
N ARG A 89 2.79 -15.50 10.70
CA ARG A 89 3.43 -16.47 9.78
C ARG A 89 4.78 -15.98 9.26
N PHE A 90 4.95 -14.68 8.98
CA PHE A 90 6.17 -14.12 8.39
C PHE A 90 6.91 -13.11 9.29
N ARG A 91 6.63 -13.12 10.60
CA ARG A 91 7.13 -12.17 11.60
C ARG A 91 8.62 -11.89 11.52
N TRP A 92 9.44 -12.91 11.34
CA TRP A 92 10.89 -12.76 11.28
C TRP A 92 11.34 -11.93 10.08
N ARG A 93 10.70 -12.10 8.91
CA ARG A 93 11.01 -11.30 7.71
C ARG A 93 10.56 -9.86 7.88
N PHE A 94 9.38 -9.63 8.45
CA PHE A 94 8.84 -8.27 8.66
C PHE A 94 9.55 -7.48 9.75
N ILE A 95 10.22 -8.14 10.69
CA ILE A 95 11.03 -7.50 11.74
C ILE A 95 12.48 -7.32 11.28
N PHE A 96 13.12 -8.36 10.76
CA PHE A 96 14.55 -8.28 10.43
C PHE A 96 14.84 -7.53 9.13
N ALA A 97 13.98 -7.60 8.11
CA ALA A 97 14.26 -6.94 6.83
C ALA A 97 14.39 -5.40 6.96
N PRO A 98 13.51 -4.68 7.67
CA PRO A 98 13.68 -3.25 7.89
C PRO A 98 14.93 -2.90 8.70
N ILE A 99 15.24 -3.70 9.74
CA ILE A 99 16.44 -3.51 10.58
C ILE A 99 17.70 -3.68 9.74
N PHE A 100 17.77 -4.74 8.93
CA PHE A 100 18.89 -4.99 8.02
C PHE A 100 19.07 -3.85 7.00
N LEU A 101 17.97 -3.36 6.41
CA LEU A 101 17.97 -2.20 5.52
C LEU A 101 18.48 -0.94 6.21
N LEU A 102 18.05 -0.68 7.44
CA LEU A 102 18.50 0.48 8.22
C LEU A 102 19.99 0.37 8.58
N SER A 103 20.44 -0.80 9.04
CA SER A 103 21.84 -1.03 9.39
C SER A 103 22.77 -0.91 8.17
N SER A 104 22.36 -1.44 7.01
CA SER A 104 23.16 -1.38 5.78
C SER A 104 23.20 0.03 5.18
N THR A 105 22.12 0.80 5.29
CA THR A 105 22.07 2.20 4.82
C THR A 105 22.89 3.12 5.72
N THR A 106 22.77 3.00 7.05
CA THR A 106 23.53 3.81 8.01
C THR A 106 25.04 3.57 7.92
N ARG A 107 25.46 2.33 7.64
CA ARG A 107 26.88 1.97 7.52
C ARG A 107 27.59 2.65 6.33
N ARG A 108 26.87 3.10 5.29
CA ARG A 108 27.47 3.82 4.15
C ARG A 108 27.72 5.30 4.41
N ARG A 109 27.24 5.85 5.53
CA ARG A 109 27.47 7.25 5.93
C ARG A 109 28.67 7.36 6.88
N ALA A 110 29.82 6.81 6.50
CA ALA A 110 31.07 7.16 7.18
C ALA A 110 31.40 8.62 6.83
N PRO A 111 31.76 9.47 7.81
CA PRO A 111 32.20 10.82 7.52
C PRO A 111 33.51 10.75 6.72
N SER A 112 33.55 11.43 5.58
CA SER A 112 34.81 11.70 4.87
C SER A 112 35.75 12.41 5.86
N PRO A 113 36.92 11.85 6.20
CA PRO A 113 37.94 12.60 6.92
C PRO A 113 38.39 13.74 6.00
N ARG A 114 38.31 14.97 6.50
CA ARG A 114 39.10 16.09 5.99
C ARG A 114 40.40 16.13 6.77
#